data_AF-A0AAD1D3F0-F1
#
_entry.id   AF-A0AAD1D3F0-F1
#
_cell.length_a   1.000
_cell.length_b   1.000
_cell.length_c   1.000
_cell.angle_alpha   90.00
_cell.angle_beta   90.00
_cell.angle_gamma   90.00
#
_symmetry.space_group_name_H-M   'P 1'
#
loop_
_entity.id
_entity.type
_entity.pdbx_description
1 polymer ?
#
loop_
_entity_poly.entity_id
_entity_poly.type
_entity_poly.pdbx_seq_one_letter_code
_entity_poly.pdbx_strand_id
1 'polypeptide(L)'
;MDDHKDVLPLRIVAARFININEQVGLAELDRITESASRVIHKRYTILLAAFAVALLATAITLIPGLLLVASETPGADVALIVGLVCFALLMAVLSVWRSFQYGGLKASKPQKAVYADADDPAARNLERLFAVLQLESTPRAFYRFRNDTRRYVDERYFFGSLRAAHVSKSSALRDSLFGPTGFWFARELFLEADIDQLITSAKARPSRTGAPKTYDYTDAVMSLIEHPFVRSLQIGKRGNQKQIVALLEDWYHSRRRPAPSETQLSLYAKQILDVIAKNRATKS
;
A
#
# COMPACT_ATOMS: atom_id res chain seq x y z
N MET A 1 16.64 28.03 -17.39
CA MET A 1 15.86 27.44 -16.29
C MET A 1 15.08 26.32 -16.96
N ASP A 2 15.68 25.15 -17.06
CA ASP A 2 15.06 24.00 -17.73
C ASP A 2 13.95 23.48 -16.82
N ASP A 3 12.71 23.54 -17.32
CA ASP A 3 11.51 23.04 -16.67
C ASP A 3 11.57 21.50 -16.72
N HIS A 4 12.32 20.88 -15.79
CA HIS A 4 12.59 19.44 -15.77
C HIS A 4 11.34 18.68 -15.32
N LYS A 5 10.43 18.43 -16.25
CA LYS A 5 9.24 17.60 -16.03
C LYS A 5 9.60 16.14 -16.23
N ASP A 6 9.80 15.45 -15.10
CA ASP A 6 10.04 14.02 -15.11
C ASP A 6 8.71 13.24 -15.11
N VAL A 7 8.65 12.19 -15.91
CA VAL A 7 7.56 11.21 -15.87
C VAL A 7 7.89 10.17 -14.80
N LEU A 8 7.24 10.26 -13.65
CA LEU A 8 7.52 9.40 -12.51
C LEU A 8 6.30 8.60 -12.08
N PRO A 9 6.49 7.36 -11.57
CA PRO A 9 5.44 6.65 -10.87
C PRO A 9 4.89 7.51 -9.73
N LEU A 10 3.57 7.55 -9.59
CA LEU A 10 2.89 8.33 -8.56
C LEU A 10 3.32 7.90 -7.15
N ARG A 11 3.72 6.64 -6.99
CA ARG A 11 4.33 6.10 -5.77
C ARG A 11 5.64 6.81 -5.39
N ILE A 12 6.49 7.13 -6.37
CA ILE A 12 7.74 7.87 -6.14
C ILE A 12 7.43 9.32 -5.77
N VAL A 13 6.48 9.95 -6.45
CA VAL A 13 6.01 11.30 -6.09
C VAL A 13 5.48 11.32 -4.66
N ALA A 14 4.62 10.36 -4.29
CA ALA A 14 4.10 10.21 -2.93
C ALA A 14 5.21 10.01 -1.88
N ALA A 15 6.23 9.20 -2.18
CA ALA A 15 7.37 9.01 -1.29
C ALA A 15 8.12 10.33 -1.05
N ARG A 16 8.35 11.14 -2.09
CA ARG A 16 9.02 12.45 -1.96
C ARG A 16 8.20 13.50 -1.22
N PHE A 17 6.88 13.39 -1.25
CA PHE A 17 5.99 14.19 -0.39
C PHE A 17 6.14 13.83 1.10
N ILE A 18 6.46 12.57 1.41
CA ILE A 18 6.65 12.07 2.77
C ILE A 18 8.05 12.42 3.30
N ASN A 19 9.10 12.16 2.51
CA ASN A 19 10.49 12.36 2.91
C ASN A 19 11.35 12.82 1.73
N ILE A 20 12.33 13.70 1.97
CA ILE A 20 13.29 14.14 0.95
C ILE A 20 14.10 12.96 0.41
N ASN A 21 14.46 12.01 1.27
CA ASN A 21 15.07 10.75 0.86
C ASN A 21 13.99 9.79 0.36
N GLU A 22 14.02 9.51 -0.94
CA GLU A 22 13.05 8.66 -1.63
C GLU A 22 12.91 7.26 -1.02
N GLN A 23 14.03 6.60 -0.66
CA GLN A 23 13.96 5.25 -0.09
C GLN A 23 13.22 5.22 1.26
N VAL A 24 13.38 6.29 2.02
CA VAL A 24 12.72 6.47 3.32
C VAL A 24 11.25 6.77 3.13
N GLY A 25 10.94 7.65 2.18
CA GLY A 25 9.57 7.95 1.79
C GLY A 25 8.84 6.71 1.30
N LEU A 26 9.52 5.83 0.53
CA LEU A 26 8.95 4.57 0.05
C LEU A 26 8.69 3.58 1.19
N ALA A 27 9.63 3.44 2.13
CA ALA A 27 9.44 2.57 3.29
C ALA A 27 8.25 3.05 4.16
N GLU A 28 8.13 4.36 4.34
CA GLU A 28 7.04 4.94 5.12
C GLU A 28 5.68 4.84 4.40
N LEU A 29 5.69 5.03 3.08
CA LEU A 29 4.53 4.80 2.24
C LEU A 29 4.07 3.33 2.29
N ASP A 30 5.01 2.38 2.27
CA ASP A 30 4.71 0.96 2.42
C ASP A 30 4.08 0.68 3.79
N ARG A 31 4.61 1.26 4.88
CA ARG A 31 4.01 1.16 6.23
C ARG A 31 2.57 1.68 6.26
N ILE A 32 2.32 2.86 5.70
CA ILE A 32 0.98 3.48 5.65
C ILE A 32 0.02 2.59 4.85
N THR A 33 0.43 2.16 3.66
CA THR A 33 -0.42 1.37 2.76
C THR A 33 -0.65 -0.04 3.28
N GLU A 34 0.32 -0.66 3.95
CA GLU A 34 0.16 -1.97 4.60
C GLU A 34 -0.88 -1.89 5.73
N SER A 35 -0.82 -0.83 6.55
CA SER A 35 -1.78 -0.66 7.63
C SER A 35 -3.20 -0.45 7.11
N ALA A 36 -3.35 0.35 6.05
CA ALA A 36 -4.63 0.49 5.33
C ALA A 36 -5.07 -0.83 4.65
N SER A 37 -4.11 -1.64 4.16
CA SER A 37 -4.39 -2.88 3.45
C SER A 37 -5.16 -3.89 4.31
N ARG A 38 -4.87 -3.99 5.60
CA ARG A 38 -5.59 -4.90 6.52
C ARG A 38 -7.08 -4.60 6.58
N VAL A 39 -7.44 -3.31 6.65
CA VAL A 39 -8.83 -2.86 6.70
C VAL A 39 -9.53 -3.08 5.35
N ILE A 40 -8.85 -2.72 4.26
CA ILE A 40 -9.36 -2.87 2.90
C ILE A 40 -9.56 -4.35 2.58
N HIS A 41 -8.55 -5.18 2.80
CA HIS A 41 -8.57 -6.60 2.50
C HIS A 41 -9.68 -7.33 3.27
N LYS A 42 -9.83 -7.07 4.58
CA LYS A 42 -10.92 -7.68 5.37
C LYS A 42 -12.30 -7.38 4.80
N ARG A 43 -12.59 -6.12 4.48
CA ARG A 43 -13.89 -5.72 3.91
C ARG A 43 -14.07 -6.24 2.50
N TYR A 44 -13.01 -6.17 1.71
CA TYR A 44 -12.99 -6.63 0.34
C TYR A 44 -13.27 -8.13 0.22
N THR A 45 -12.63 -8.96 1.04
CA THR A 45 -12.84 -10.41 1.05
C THR A 45 -14.28 -10.79 1.41
N ILE A 46 -14.89 -10.09 2.39
CA ILE A 46 -16.31 -10.30 2.74
C ILE A 46 -17.21 -9.96 1.55
N LEU A 47 -16.96 -8.82 0.89
CA LEU A 47 -17.75 -8.39 -0.27
C LEU A 47 -17.54 -9.30 -1.48
N LEU A 48 -16.33 -9.80 -1.68
CA LEU A 48 -16.02 -10.75 -2.74
C LEU A 48 -16.75 -12.08 -2.53
N ALA A 49 -16.79 -12.59 -1.29
CA ALA A 49 -17.57 -13.78 -0.96
C ALA A 49 -19.07 -13.56 -1.15
N ALA A 50 -19.61 -12.43 -0.67
CA ALA A 50 -21.02 -12.06 -0.88
C ALA A 50 -21.37 -11.92 -2.37
N PHE A 51 -20.47 -11.31 -3.15
CA PHE A 51 -20.61 -11.17 -4.59
C PHE A 51 -20.63 -12.53 -5.28
N ALA A 52 -19.71 -13.44 -4.95
CA ALA A 52 -19.65 -14.77 -5.53
C ALA A 52 -20.92 -15.59 -5.23
N VAL A 53 -21.41 -15.55 -3.99
CA VAL A 53 -22.67 -16.23 -3.60
C VAL A 53 -23.86 -15.65 -4.33
N ALA A 54 -23.99 -14.31 -4.37
CA ALA A 54 -25.08 -13.65 -5.08
C ALA A 54 -25.04 -13.94 -6.60
N LEU A 55 -23.86 -13.93 -7.21
CA LEU A 55 -23.67 -14.21 -8.63
C LEU A 55 -24.08 -15.64 -8.96
N LEU A 56 -23.66 -16.62 -8.15
CA LEU A 56 -24.07 -18.01 -8.31
C LEU A 56 -25.59 -18.15 -8.16
N ALA A 57 -26.17 -17.56 -7.11
CA ALA A 57 -27.61 -17.58 -6.88
C ALA A 57 -28.37 -16.97 -8.06
N THR A 58 -27.94 -15.82 -8.58
CA THR A 58 -28.52 -15.21 -9.78
C THR A 58 -28.40 -16.11 -11.00
N ALA A 59 -27.23 -16.71 -11.25
CA ALA A 59 -27.02 -17.57 -12.41
C ALA A 59 -27.94 -18.81 -12.38
N ILE A 60 -28.10 -19.45 -11.23
CA ILE A 60 -28.93 -20.67 -11.11
C ILE A 60 -30.43 -20.40 -11.05
N THR A 61 -30.86 -19.17 -10.79
CA THR A 61 -32.30 -18.84 -10.66
C THR A 61 -32.82 -18.01 -11.82
N LEU A 62 -32.09 -16.97 -12.23
CA LEU A 62 -32.54 -16.04 -13.28
C LEU A 62 -32.51 -16.68 -14.67
N ILE A 63 -31.43 -17.40 -15.02
CA ILE A 63 -31.32 -18.04 -16.35
C ILE A 63 -32.40 -19.12 -16.52
N PRO A 64 -32.59 -20.06 -15.58
CA PRO A 64 -33.67 -21.03 -15.69
C PRO A 64 -35.05 -20.40 -15.60
N GLY A 65 -35.24 -19.37 -14.75
CA GLY A 65 -36.50 -18.64 -14.66
C GLY A 65 -36.90 -18.01 -16.00
N LEU A 66 -35.97 -17.36 -16.70
CA LEU A 66 -36.20 -16.81 -18.04
C LEU A 66 -36.57 -17.89 -19.06
N LEU A 67 -35.88 -19.04 -19.04
CA LEU A 67 -36.18 -20.16 -19.94
C LEU A 67 -37.56 -20.76 -19.67
N LEU A 68 -37.92 -20.94 -18.40
CA LEU A 68 -39.22 -21.48 -18.00
C LEU A 68 -40.37 -20.55 -18.39
N VAL A 69 -40.22 -19.24 -18.23
CA VAL A 69 -41.20 -18.24 -18.68
C VAL A 69 -41.34 -18.27 -20.20
N ALA A 70 -40.23 -18.37 -20.95
CA ALA A 70 -40.27 -18.48 -22.41
C ALA A 70 -40.97 -19.77 -22.91
N SER A 71 -40.97 -20.82 -22.08
CA SER A 71 -41.67 -22.09 -22.36
C SER A 71 -43.11 -22.15 -21.83
N GLU A 72 -43.63 -21.04 -21.29
CA GLU A 72 -44.98 -20.95 -20.70
C GLU A 72 -45.23 -21.98 -19.59
N THR A 73 -44.19 -22.36 -18.83
CA THR A 73 -44.31 -23.37 -17.78
C THR A 73 -45.13 -22.82 -16.58
N PRO A 74 -46.11 -23.57 -16.05
CA PRO A 74 -46.87 -23.15 -14.87
C PRO A 74 -45.97 -22.86 -13.66
N GLY A 75 -46.12 -21.68 -13.05
CA GLY A 75 -45.33 -21.26 -11.89
C GLY A 75 -43.94 -20.67 -12.21
N ALA A 76 -43.60 -20.51 -13.50
CA ALA A 76 -42.33 -19.92 -13.92
C ALA A 76 -42.10 -18.48 -13.40
N ASP A 77 -43.17 -17.72 -13.17
CA ASP A 77 -43.10 -16.36 -12.61
C ASP A 77 -42.42 -16.33 -11.25
N VAL A 78 -42.65 -17.35 -10.40
CA VAL A 78 -42.03 -17.43 -9.08
C VAL A 78 -40.52 -17.60 -9.21
N ALA A 79 -40.06 -18.49 -10.10
CA ALA A 79 -38.64 -18.70 -10.36
C ALA A 79 -37.97 -17.43 -10.92
N LEU A 80 -38.66 -16.72 -11.82
CA LEU A 80 -38.18 -15.44 -12.37
C LEU A 80 -38.06 -14.37 -11.28
N ILE A 81 -39.07 -14.23 -10.41
CA ILE A 81 -39.05 -13.26 -9.29
C ILE A 81 -37.88 -13.54 -8.36
N VAL A 82 -37.65 -14.80 -7.99
CA VAL A 82 -36.50 -15.20 -7.16
C VAL A 82 -35.19 -14.80 -7.84
N GLY A 83 -35.06 -15.07 -9.14
CA GLY A 83 -33.89 -14.67 -9.93
C GLY A 83 -33.64 -13.16 -9.95
N LEU A 84 -34.71 -12.37 -10.09
CA LEU A 84 -34.63 -10.91 -10.06
C LEU A 84 -34.22 -10.40 -8.67
N VAL A 85 -34.71 -11.00 -7.58
CA VAL A 85 -34.29 -10.68 -6.22
C VAL A 85 -32.80 -10.98 -6.02
N CYS A 86 -32.32 -12.14 -6.47
CA CYS A 86 -30.90 -12.46 -6.41
C CYS A 86 -30.05 -11.45 -7.20
N PHE A 87 -30.50 -11.08 -8.40
CA PHE A 87 -29.83 -10.05 -9.22
C PHE A 87 -29.80 -8.68 -8.52
N ALA A 88 -30.89 -8.27 -7.89
CA ALA A 88 -30.93 -7.03 -7.11
C ALA A 88 -29.93 -7.05 -5.94
N LEU A 89 -29.80 -8.20 -5.24
CA LEU A 89 -28.80 -8.38 -4.18
C LEU A 89 -27.36 -8.29 -4.72
N LEU A 90 -27.09 -8.88 -5.89
CA LEU A 90 -25.79 -8.75 -6.55
C LEU A 90 -25.42 -7.28 -6.81
N MET A 91 -26.38 -6.50 -7.32
CA MET A 91 -26.21 -5.06 -7.55
C MET A 91 -26.04 -4.28 -6.24
N ALA A 92 -26.72 -4.69 -5.17
CA ALA A 92 -26.57 -4.10 -3.84
C ALA A 92 -25.15 -4.31 -3.28
N VAL A 93 -24.56 -5.50 -3.42
CA VAL A 93 -23.17 -5.78 -2.99
C VAL A 93 -22.18 -4.85 -3.69
N LEU A 94 -22.29 -4.72 -5.01
CA LEU A 94 -21.45 -3.79 -5.79
C LEU A 94 -21.66 -2.34 -5.34
N SER A 95 -22.90 -1.94 -5.09
CA SER A 95 -23.26 -0.59 -4.64
C SER A 95 -22.72 -0.27 -3.25
N VAL A 96 -22.68 -1.25 -2.34
CA VAL A 96 -22.10 -1.10 -1.00
C VAL A 96 -20.59 -0.85 -1.11
N TRP A 97 -19.87 -1.63 -1.93
CA TRP A 97 -18.43 -1.40 -2.12
C TRP A 97 -18.14 -0.03 -2.72
N ARG A 98 -18.89 0.32 -3.77
CA ARG A 98 -18.84 1.63 -4.42
C ARG A 98 -19.07 2.77 -3.43
N SER A 99 -20.08 2.64 -2.58
CA SER A 99 -20.44 3.66 -1.59
C SER A 99 -19.41 3.78 -0.48
N PHE A 100 -18.80 2.67 -0.07
CA PHE A 100 -17.68 2.71 0.87
C PHE A 100 -16.46 3.44 0.29
N GLN A 101 -16.16 3.20 -0.99
CA GLN A 101 -15.02 3.83 -1.65
C GLN A 101 -15.26 5.32 -1.94
N TYR A 102 -16.45 5.71 -2.41
CA TYR A 102 -16.70 7.07 -2.92
C TYR A 102 -17.79 7.87 -2.19
N GLY A 103 -18.37 7.33 -1.11
CA GLY A 103 -19.47 7.97 -0.38
C GLY A 103 -20.82 7.93 -1.10
N GLY A 104 -20.92 7.17 -2.19
CA GLY A 104 -22.12 6.98 -3.00
C GLY A 104 -21.79 6.32 -4.33
N LEU A 105 -22.75 6.29 -5.26
CA LEU A 105 -22.56 5.70 -6.60
C LEU A 105 -21.65 6.54 -7.51
N LYS A 106 -21.65 7.86 -7.31
CA LYS A 106 -20.83 8.83 -8.04
C LYS A 106 -19.77 9.42 -7.12
N ALA A 107 -18.54 9.50 -7.61
CA ALA A 107 -17.44 10.21 -6.96
C ALA A 107 -17.59 11.73 -7.21
N SER A 108 -18.51 12.38 -6.50
CA SER A 108 -18.82 13.80 -6.69
C SER A 108 -18.03 14.73 -5.78
N LYS A 109 -17.57 14.24 -4.62
CA LYS A 109 -16.82 15.02 -3.64
C LYS A 109 -15.75 14.18 -2.95
N PRO A 110 -14.62 14.79 -2.53
CA PRO A 110 -13.60 14.12 -1.74
C PRO A 110 -14.16 13.54 -0.44
N GLN A 111 -13.82 12.27 -0.16
CA GLN A 111 -14.20 11.57 1.05
C GLN A 111 -13.09 11.62 2.09
N LYS A 112 -13.43 11.34 3.35
CA LYS A 112 -12.43 11.13 4.40
C LYS A 112 -11.61 9.88 4.08
N ALA A 113 -10.28 10.01 4.04
CA ALA A 113 -9.40 8.87 3.81
C ALA A 113 -9.43 7.90 4.99
N VAL A 114 -9.24 6.62 4.66
CA VAL A 114 -9.02 5.54 5.63
C VAL A 114 -7.52 5.36 5.81
N TYR A 115 -7.01 5.90 6.92
CA TYR A 115 -5.67 5.60 7.44
C TYR A 115 -5.81 4.91 8.79
N ALA A 116 -4.79 4.14 9.18
CA ALA A 116 -4.73 3.56 10.52
C ALA A 116 -4.43 4.61 11.60
N ASP A 117 -3.65 5.64 11.25
CA ASP A 117 -3.39 6.81 12.07
C ASP A 117 -3.53 8.05 11.18
N ALA A 118 -4.51 8.90 11.50
CA ALA A 118 -4.77 10.13 10.75
C ALA A 118 -3.87 11.30 11.21
N ASP A 119 -3.27 11.19 12.39
CA ASP A 119 -2.40 12.21 12.97
C ASP A 119 -0.93 12.04 12.55
N ASP A 120 -0.62 10.92 11.92
CA ASP A 120 0.66 10.64 11.29
C ASP A 120 1.09 11.77 10.32
N PRO A 121 2.24 12.43 10.56
CA PRO A 121 2.77 13.47 9.69
C PRO A 121 2.97 13.03 8.23
N ALA A 122 3.33 11.77 8.00
CA ALA A 122 3.51 11.21 6.67
C ALA A 122 2.17 11.06 5.94
N ALA A 123 1.14 10.58 6.65
CA ALA A 123 -0.22 10.52 6.12
C ALA A 123 -0.77 11.92 5.80
N ARG A 124 -0.48 12.93 6.63
CA ARG A 124 -0.87 14.32 6.37
C ARG A 124 -0.22 14.90 5.11
N ASN A 125 1.06 14.64 4.86
CA ASN A 125 1.70 15.07 3.62
C ASN A 125 1.18 14.30 2.40
N LEU A 126 0.88 13.02 2.55
CA LEU A 126 0.25 12.23 1.50
C LEU A 126 -1.14 12.77 1.13
N GLU A 127 -1.92 13.20 2.13
CA GLU A 127 -3.20 13.87 1.91
C GLU A 127 -3.05 15.21 1.20
N ARG A 128 -1.96 15.96 1.42
CA ARG A 128 -1.67 17.17 0.65
C ARG A 128 -1.40 16.86 -0.81
N LEU A 129 -0.67 15.78 -1.12
CA LEU A 129 -0.51 15.33 -2.50
C LEU A 129 -1.87 15.02 -3.13
N PHE A 130 -2.71 14.24 -2.44
CA PHE A 130 -4.03 13.92 -2.98
C PHE A 130 -4.91 15.16 -3.14
N ALA A 131 -4.89 16.11 -2.22
CA ALA A 131 -5.61 17.36 -2.36
C ALA A 131 -5.19 18.14 -3.62
N VAL A 132 -3.90 18.12 -3.97
CA VAL A 132 -3.42 18.72 -5.23
C VAL A 132 -3.90 17.92 -6.45
N LEU A 133 -3.83 16.59 -6.41
CA LEU A 133 -4.31 15.72 -7.50
C LEU A 133 -5.83 15.76 -7.72
N GLN A 134 -6.57 16.29 -6.75
CA GLN A 134 -8.02 16.52 -6.84
C GLN A 134 -8.38 17.81 -7.60
N LEU A 135 -7.40 18.68 -7.87
CA LEU A 135 -7.62 19.93 -8.59
C LEU A 135 -7.56 19.68 -10.10
N GLU A 136 -8.49 20.27 -10.85
CA GLU A 136 -8.51 20.18 -12.32
C GLU A 136 -7.28 20.85 -12.98
N SER A 137 -6.67 21.83 -12.31
CA SER A 137 -5.48 22.55 -12.78
C SER A 137 -4.18 21.76 -12.63
N THR A 138 -4.19 20.66 -11.89
CA THR A 138 -3.01 19.83 -11.65
C THR A 138 -2.75 18.93 -12.87
N PRO A 139 -1.47 18.66 -13.23
CA PRO A 139 -1.16 17.65 -14.23
C PRO A 139 -1.87 16.33 -13.94
N ARG A 140 -2.60 15.80 -14.93
CA ARG A 140 -3.38 14.58 -14.73
C ARG A 140 -2.47 13.37 -14.61
N ALA A 141 -2.70 12.58 -13.57
CA ALA A 141 -2.09 11.27 -13.49
C ALA A 141 -2.56 10.39 -14.67
N PHE A 142 -1.76 9.41 -15.05
CA PHE A 142 -2.10 8.48 -16.12
C PHE A 142 -1.60 7.08 -15.82
N TYR A 143 -2.16 6.07 -16.48
CA TYR A 143 -1.57 4.74 -16.54
C TYR A 143 -1.20 4.39 -17.97
N ARG A 144 -0.30 3.42 -18.12
CA ARG A 144 0.15 2.92 -19.43
C ARG A 144 -0.52 1.60 -19.75
N PHE A 145 -0.96 1.45 -21.00
CA PHE A 145 -1.37 0.16 -21.54
C PHE A 145 -0.15 -0.68 -21.93
N ARG A 146 -0.36 -1.97 -22.26
CA ARG A 146 0.72 -2.86 -22.70
C ARG A 146 1.43 -2.38 -23.97
N ASN A 147 0.76 -1.58 -24.79
CA ASN A 147 1.29 -0.93 -26.00
C ASN A 147 1.89 0.46 -25.71
N ASP A 148 2.22 0.76 -24.45
CA ASP A 148 2.77 2.04 -23.95
C ASP A 148 1.86 3.27 -24.19
N THR A 149 0.61 3.08 -24.62
CA THR A 149 -0.35 4.18 -24.77
C THR A 149 -0.73 4.72 -23.40
N ARG A 150 -0.65 6.05 -23.22
CA ARG A 150 -1.02 6.75 -21.99
C ARG A 150 -2.53 6.96 -21.92
N ARG A 151 -3.13 6.62 -20.78
CA ARG A 151 -4.53 6.97 -20.47
C ARG A 151 -4.59 7.78 -19.19
N TYR A 152 -4.94 9.05 -19.35
CA TYR A 152 -5.11 9.98 -18.23
C TYR A 152 -6.31 9.58 -17.39
N VAL A 153 -6.13 9.66 -16.07
CA VAL A 153 -7.19 9.45 -15.10
C VAL A 153 -7.80 10.78 -14.69
N ASP A 154 -9.08 10.73 -14.39
CA ASP A 154 -9.87 11.85 -13.86
C ASP A 154 -9.48 12.09 -12.39
N GLU A 155 -9.49 13.35 -11.95
CA GLU A 155 -9.21 13.77 -10.58
C GLU A 155 -10.06 13.02 -9.53
N ARG A 156 -11.26 12.55 -9.92
CA ARG A 156 -12.18 11.77 -9.10
C ARG A 156 -11.64 10.42 -8.65
N TYR A 157 -10.61 9.88 -9.31
CA TYR A 157 -9.91 8.70 -8.81
C TYR A 157 -9.38 8.95 -7.38
N PHE A 158 -8.96 10.19 -7.09
CA PHE A 158 -8.42 10.58 -5.80
C PHE A 158 -9.48 11.06 -4.80
N PHE A 159 -10.77 11.05 -5.15
CA PHE A 159 -11.85 11.45 -4.23
C PHE A 159 -12.18 10.34 -3.23
N GLY A 160 -11.79 9.10 -3.53
CA GLY A 160 -12.16 7.94 -2.74
C GLY A 160 -11.51 7.91 -1.35
N SER A 161 -12.19 7.27 -0.40
CA SER A 161 -11.70 7.00 0.95
C SER A 161 -10.47 6.07 0.96
N LEU A 162 -10.31 5.26 -0.09
CA LEU A 162 -9.22 4.29 -0.26
C LEU A 162 -8.08 4.80 -1.14
N ARG A 163 -7.97 6.11 -1.37
CA ARG A 163 -7.00 6.72 -2.30
C ARG A 163 -5.53 6.35 -2.05
N ALA A 164 -5.15 6.07 -0.81
CA ALA A 164 -3.81 5.59 -0.46
C ALA A 164 -3.45 4.27 -1.17
N ALA A 165 -4.43 3.43 -1.51
CA ALA A 165 -4.18 2.21 -2.25
C ALA A 165 -3.66 2.48 -3.69
N HIS A 166 -4.00 3.62 -4.31
CA HIS A 166 -3.50 3.97 -5.65
C HIS A 166 -1.98 4.14 -5.73
N VAL A 167 -1.33 4.46 -4.62
CA VAL A 167 0.13 4.66 -4.52
C VAL A 167 0.85 3.48 -3.84
N SER A 168 0.12 2.43 -3.46
CA SER A 168 0.72 1.23 -2.90
C SER A 168 1.60 0.53 -3.93
N LYS A 169 2.62 -0.22 -3.49
CA LYS A 169 3.37 -1.17 -4.33
C LYS A 169 2.50 -2.33 -4.82
N SER A 170 1.60 -2.80 -3.96
CA SER A 170 0.85 -4.04 -4.18
C SER A 170 -0.21 -3.88 -5.26
N SER A 171 -0.07 -4.63 -6.37
CA SER A 171 -1.11 -4.69 -7.40
C SER A 171 -2.40 -5.26 -6.84
N ALA A 172 -2.33 -6.27 -5.96
CA ALA A 172 -3.50 -6.87 -5.33
C ALA A 172 -4.29 -5.85 -4.49
N LEU A 173 -3.62 -4.89 -3.85
CA LEU A 173 -4.31 -3.82 -3.13
C LEU A 173 -4.98 -2.83 -4.09
N ARG A 174 -4.31 -2.46 -5.18
CA ARG A 174 -4.90 -1.61 -6.23
C ARG A 174 -6.12 -2.31 -6.86
N ASP A 175 -5.98 -3.60 -7.18
CA ASP A 175 -7.02 -4.44 -7.76
C ASP A 175 -8.31 -4.48 -6.95
N SER A 176 -8.27 -4.23 -5.64
CA SER A 176 -9.48 -4.16 -4.82
C SER A 176 -10.36 -2.92 -5.10
N LEU A 177 -9.82 -1.90 -5.78
CA LEU A 177 -10.50 -0.63 -6.02
C LEU A 177 -11.36 -0.67 -7.28
N PHE A 178 -12.52 -0.02 -7.25
CA PHE A 178 -13.26 0.33 -8.47
C PHE A 178 -12.79 1.68 -8.99
N GLY A 179 -12.59 1.83 -10.31
CA GLY A 179 -12.35 3.15 -10.91
C GLY A 179 -13.64 3.99 -10.95
N PRO A 180 -13.62 5.33 -10.90
CA PRO A 180 -14.81 6.17 -10.98
C PRO A 180 -15.67 5.94 -12.23
N THR A 181 -15.12 5.39 -13.32
CA THR A 181 -15.87 5.08 -14.55
C THR A 181 -15.88 3.59 -14.94
N GLY A 182 -15.60 2.68 -14.00
CA GLY A 182 -15.61 1.25 -14.29
C GLY A 182 -15.42 0.35 -13.08
N PHE A 183 -15.28 -0.95 -13.35
CA PHE A 183 -14.99 -1.97 -12.35
C PHE A 183 -13.49 -2.25 -12.33
N TRP A 184 -12.93 -2.46 -11.12
CA TRP A 184 -11.55 -2.90 -10.87
C TRP A 184 -10.43 -1.98 -11.41
N PHE A 185 -9.39 -1.73 -10.61
CA PHE A 185 -8.28 -0.85 -11.01
C PHE A 185 -6.92 -1.32 -10.49
N ALA A 186 -6.21 -2.14 -11.27
CA ALA A 186 -4.89 -2.68 -10.93
C ALA A 186 -3.71 -1.71 -11.10
N ARG A 187 -3.90 -0.71 -11.97
CA ARG A 187 -2.79 -0.13 -12.72
C ARG A 187 -1.98 0.83 -11.86
N GLU A 188 -0.67 0.81 -12.05
CA GLU A 188 0.19 1.84 -11.48
C GLU A 188 -0.05 3.17 -12.20
N LEU A 189 -0.12 4.23 -11.43
CA LEU A 189 -0.29 5.60 -11.91
C LEU A 189 1.07 6.27 -12.05
N PHE A 190 1.16 7.17 -13.02
CA PHE A 190 2.31 8.00 -13.33
C PHE A 190 1.87 9.46 -13.35
N LEU A 191 2.80 10.36 -13.07
CA LEU A 191 2.59 11.80 -13.10
C LEU A 191 3.78 12.44 -13.82
N GLU A 192 3.48 13.40 -14.69
CA GLU A 192 4.48 14.22 -15.36
C GLU A 192 4.43 15.62 -14.75
N ALA A 193 5.33 15.89 -13.82
CA ALA A 193 5.34 17.14 -13.07
C ALA A 193 6.69 17.38 -12.38
N ASP A 194 7.01 18.66 -12.17
CA ASP A 194 8.07 19.05 -11.24
C ASP A 194 7.61 18.77 -9.80
N ILE A 195 8.26 17.80 -9.16
CA ILE A 195 7.93 17.37 -7.81
C ILE A 195 8.19 18.47 -6.80
N ASP A 196 9.28 19.22 -6.94
CA ASP A 196 9.66 20.25 -5.97
C ASP A 196 8.67 21.42 -6.05
N GLN A 197 8.24 21.77 -7.27
CA GLN A 197 7.15 22.72 -7.47
C GLN A 197 5.82 22.22 -6.86
N LEU A 198 5.48 20.94 -7.05
CA LEU A 198 4.28 20.34 -6.46
C LEU A 198 4.31 20.30 -4.94
N ILE A 199 5.43 19.92 -4.32
CA ILE A 199 5.62 19.90 -2.87
C ILE A 199 5.44 21.32 -2.30
N THR A 200 6.03 22.30 -2.99
CA THR A 200 5.97 23.71 -2.59
C THR A 200 4.56 24.27 -2.69
N SER A 201 3.86 24.03 -3.81
CA SER A 201 2.49 24.49 -4.02
C SER A 201 1.50 23.83 -3.05
N ALA A 202 1.71 22.53 -2.74
CA ALA A 202 0.95 21.78 -1.75
C ALA A 202 1.23 22.21 -0.29
N LYS A 203 2.23 23.08 -0.06
CA LYS A 203 2.77 23.41 1.27
C LYS A 203 3.13 22.15 2.07
N ALA A 204 3.53 21.09 1.37
CA ALA A 204 3.97 19.86 2.00
C ALA A 204 5.30 20.11 2.72
N ARG A 205 5.52 19.41 3.83
CA ARG A 205 6.78 19.51 4.58
C ARG A 205 7.36 18.10 4.68
N PRO A 206 7.98 17.58 3.60
CA PRO A 206 8.62 16.29 3.63
C PRO A 206 9.62 16.25 4.77
N SER A 207 9.67 15.13 5.46
CA SER A 207 10.62 14.99 6.54
C SER A 207 12.05 15.04 6.00
N ARG A 208 12.92 15.74 6.73
CA ARG A 208 14.36 15.78 6.49
C ARG A 208 15.12 14.77 7.33
N THR A 209 14.43 14.06 8.23
CA THR A 209 15.06 12.91 8.87
C THR A 209 15.48 11.97 7.75
N GLY A 210 16.78 11.65 7.69
CA GLY A 210 17.25 10.52 6.91
C GLY A 210 16.51 9.25 7.34
N ALA A 211 16.76 8.14 6.66
CA ALA A 211 16.11 6.86 6.96
C ALA A 211 15.98 6.74 8.47
N PRO A 212 14.77 6.48 9.02
CA PRO A 212 14.70 6.16 10.43
C PRO A 212 15.81 5.14 10.58
N LYS A 213 16.85 5.48 11.37
CA LYS A 213 17.86 4.49 11.74
C LYS A 213 17.02 3.30 12.07
N THR A 214 17.25 2.16 11.43
CA THR A 214 16.55 0.94 11.76
C THR A 214 16.75 0.81 13.28
N TYR A 215 15.78 1.31 14.07
CA TYR A 215 16.02 1.59 15.48
C TYR A 215 16.21 0.23 16.16
N ASP A 216 15.60 -0.80 15.58
CA ASP A 216 15.86 -2.20 15.80
C ASP A 216 17.34 -2.62 15.64
N TYR A 217 18.03 -2.17 14.59
CA TYR A 217 19.44 -2.57 14.37
C TYR A 217 20.37 -1.83 15.32
N THR A 218 20.19 -0.53 15.53
CA THR A 218 21.07 0.24 16.45
C THR A 218 20.88 -0.23 17.88
N ASP A 219 19.65 -0.50 18.33
CA ASP A 219 19.38 -1.02 19.67
C ASP A 219 19.88 -2.45 19.84
N ALA A 220 19.73 -3.31 18.83
CA ALA A 220 20.29 -4.66 18.85
C ALA A 220 21.82 -4.62 18.90
N VAL A 221 22.46 -3.78 18.09
CA VAL A 221 23.91 -3.58 18.08
C VAL A 221 24.41 -3.02 19.40
N MET A 222 23.79 -1.97 19.93
CA MET A 222 24.19 -1.36 21.21
C MET A 222 24.02 -2.36 22.36
N SER A 223 22.91 -3.11 22.37
CA SER A 223 22.65 -4.17 23.36
C SER A 223 23.62 -5.36 23.23
N LEU A 224 24.09 -5.68 22.03
CA LEU A 224 24.97 -6.82 21.78
C LEU A 224 26.46 -6.48 21.91
N ILE A 225 26.89 -5.25 21.64
CA ILE A 225 28.27 -4.79 21.89
C ILE A 225 28.63 -4.92 23.37
N GLU A 226 27.66 -4.75 24.27
CA GLU A 226 27.85 -4.93 25.70
C GLU A 226 27.72 -6.37 26.18
N HIS A 227 27.25 -7.29 25.33
CA HIS A 227 27.03 -8.69 25.69
C HIS A 227 28.36 -9.38 26.08
N PRO A 228 28.42 -10.15 27.18
CA PRO A 228 29.66 -10.77 27.69
C PRO A 228 30.38 -11.61 26.64
N PHE A 229 29.62 -12.32 25.80
CA PHE A 229 30.14 -13.11 24.70
C PHE A 229 30.83 -12.26 23.62
N VAL A 230 30.22 -11.12 23.24
CA VAL A 230 30.76 -10.24 22.22
C VAL A 230 32.03 -9.54 22.71
N ARG A 231 32.10 -9.22 24.01
CA ARG A 231 33.32 -8.69 24.65
C ARG A 231 34.49 -9.68 24.64
N SER A 232 34.23 -10.97 24.78
CA SER A 232 35.27 -12.02 24.81
C SER A 232 35.63 -12.61 23.43
N LEU A 233 34.91 -12.23 22.37
CA LEU A 233 35.20 -12.69 21.00
C LEU A 233 36.61 -12.30 20.54
N GLN A 234 37.39 -13.26 20.04
CA GLN A 234 38.67 -13.01 19.37
C GLN A 234 38.43 -12.60 17.90
N ILE A 235 39.02 -11.48 17.47
CA ILE A 235 38.87 -10.98 16.10
C ILE A 235 39.61 -11.92 15.13
N GLY A 236 38.97 -12.29 14.02
CA GLY A 236 39.57 -13.11 12.95
C GLY A 236 39.31 -14.62 12.99
N LYS A 237 38.60 -15.14 14.00
CA LYS A 237 38.24 -16.56 14.07
C LYS A 237 37.08 -16.89 13.11
N ARG A 238 37.26 -17.93 12.27
CA ARG A 238 36.18 -18.47 11.41
C ARG A 238 35.03 -18.97 12.29
N GLY A 239 33.82 -18.47 12.05
CA GLY A 239 32.59 -18.85 12.77
C GLY A 239 31.95 -17.75 13.63
N ASN A 240 32.67 -16.68 13.95
CA ASN A 240 32.15 -15.59 14.82
C ASN A 240 30.94 -14.87 14.22
N GLN A 241 30.91 -14.71 12.88
CA GLN A 241 29.79 -14.07 12.21
C GLN A 241 28.50 -14.86 12.40
N LYS A 242 28.54 -16.18 12.29
CA LYS A 242 27.39 -17.07 12.51
C LYS A 242 26.87 -17.00 13.95
N GLN A 243 27.78 -16.87 14.91
CA GLN A 243 27.43 -16.73 16.32
C GLN A 243 26.77 -15.37 16.63
N ILE A 244 27.23 -14.28 16.01
CA ILE A 244 26.59 -12.97 16.14
C ILE A 244 25.23 -12.95 15.46
N VAL A 245 25.06 -13.64 14.33
CA VAL A 245 23.74 -13.83 13.69
C VAL A 245 22.77 -14.51 14.63
N ALA A 246 23.17 -15.62 15.27
CA ALA A 246 22.32 -16.32 16.24
C ALA A 246 21.94 -15.44 17.44
N LEU A 247 22.89 -14.64 17.96
CA LEU A 247 22.61 -13.69 19.04
C LEU A 247 21.66 -12.57 18.63
N LEU A 248 21.76 -12.08 17.38
CA LEU A 248 20.82 -11.11 16.84
C LEU A 248 19.41 -11.72 16.73
N GLU A 249 19.31 -12.93 16.20
CA GLU A 249 18.05 -13.67 16.06
C GLU A 249 17.37 -13.90 17.42
N ASP A 250 18.11 -14.36 18.43
CA ASP A 250 17.61 -14.51 19.81
C ASP A 250 17.18 -13.17 20.45
N TRP A 251 17.90 -12.10 20.14
CA TRP A 251 17.55 -10.75 20.62
C TRP A 251 16.21 -10.26 20.04
N TYR A 252 15.92 -10.59 18.78
CA TYR A 252 14.63 -10.29 18.14
C TYR A 252 13.50 -11.17 18.71
N HIS A 253 13.75 -12.48 18.86
CA HIS A 253 12.76 -13.42 19.39
C HIS A 253 12.40 -13.15 20.85
N SER A 254 13.38 -12.81 21.71
CA SER A 254 13.13 -12.48 23.12
C SER A 254 12.23 -11.24 23.30
N ARG A 255 12.19 -10.36 22.30
CA ARG A 255 11.32 -9.16 22.27
C ARG A 255 10.03 -9.36 21.48
N ARG A 256 9.72 -10.60 21.08
CA ARG A 256 8.55 -10.96 20.26
C ARG A 256 8.48 -10.15 18.96
N ARG A 257 9.63 -9.81 18.37
CA ARG A 257 9.75 -9.12 17.09
C ARG A 257 10.09 -10.11 15.98
N PRO A 258 9.62 -9.91 14.75
CA PRO A 258 10.04 -10.71 13.62
C PRO A 258 11.53 -10.45 13.33
N ALA A 259 12.34 -11.51 13.30
CA ALA A 259 13.74 -11.39 12.93
C ALA A 259 13.87 -11.02 11.43
N PRO A 260 14.79 -10.11 11.07
CA PRO A 260 15.16 -9.85 9.68
C PRO A 260 15.65 -11.12 8.97
N SER A 261 15.67 -11.08 7.63
CA SER A 261 16.20 -12.20 6.82
C SER A 261 17.65 -12.54 7.20
N GLU A 262 18.04 -13.82 7.08
CA GLU A 262 19.38 -14.30 7.42
C GLU A 262 20.50 -13.53 6.69
N THR A 263 20.25 -13.11 5.45
CA THR A 263 21.17 -12.27 4.66
C THR A 263 21.38 -10.89 5.30
N GLN A 264 20.32 -10.27 5.84
CA GLN A 264 20.40 -8.99 6.53
C GLN A 264 21.09 -9.12 7.89
N LEU A 265 20.76 -10.18 8.66
CA LEU A 265 21.45 -10.49 9.92
C LEU A 265 22.94 -10.74 9.72
N SER A 266 23.32 -11.38 8.62
CA SER A 266 24.72 -11.63 8.26
C SER A 266 25.48 -10.34 7.96
N LEU A 267 24.83 -9.38 7.30
CA LEU A 267 25.39 -8.06 7.01
C LEU A 267 25.58 -7.25 8.31
N TYR A 268 24.61 -7.33 9.21
CA TYR A 268 24.64 -6.73 10.55
C TYR A 268 25.76 -7.31 11.41
N ALA A 269 25.89 -8.64 11.44
CA ALA A 269 26.97 -9.31 12.16
C ALA A 269 28.36 -8.89 11.67
N LYS A 270 28.52 -8.68 10.36
CA LYS A 270 29.78 -8.18 9.77
C LYS A 270 30.11 -6.76 10.26
N GLN A 271 29.12 -5.87 10.28
CA GLN A 271 29.31 -4.49 10.76
C GLN A 271 29.67 -4.44 12.25
N ILE A 272 29.07 -5.30 13.09
CA ILE A 272 29.44 -5.41 14.51
C ILE A 272 30.92 -5.83 14.65
N LEU A 273 31.35 -6.85 13.90
CA LEU A 273 32.75 -7.30 13.91
C LEU A 273 33.72 -6.20 13.46
N ASP A 274 33.36 -5.45 12.42
CA ASP A 274 34.17 -4.33 11.91
C ASP A 274 34.31 -3.21 12.94
N VAL A 275 33.25 -2.88 13.67
CA VAL A 275 33.27 -1.87 14.75
C VAL A 275 34.12 -2.36 15.93
N ILE A 276 34.00 -3.62 16.34
CA ILE A 276 34.82 -4.20 17.41
C ILE A 276 36.31 -4.18 17.01
N ALA A 277 36.61 -4.55 15.77
CA ALA A 277 37.98 -4.53 15.25
C ALA A 277 38.57 -3.11 15.30
N LYS A 278 37.82 -2.10 14.83
CA LYS A 278 38.25 -0.70 14.89
C LYS A 278 38.45 -0.20 16.32
N ASN A 279 37.53 -0.51 17.24
CA ASN A 279 37.60 -0.05 18.63
C ASN A 279 38.73 -0.70 19.44
N ARG A 280 39.16 -1.92 19.08
CA ARG A 280 40.31 -2.58 19.71
C ARG A 280 41.63 -2.13 19.10
N ALA A 281 41.65 -1.82 17.81
CA ALA A 281 42.82 -1.25 17.15
C ALA A 281 43.17 0.16 17.66
N THR A 282 42.18 0.95 18.11
CA THR A 282 42.39 2.28 18.71
C THR A 282 42.74 2.26 20.20
N LYS A 283 42.61 1.11 20.88
CA LYS A 283 43.00 0.93 22.29
C LYS A 283 44.33 0.17 22.45
N SER A 284 44.91 -0.30 21.35
CA SER A 284 46.27 -0.83 21.25
C SER A 284 47.23 0.29 20.89
#